data_AF-A0A9E4ESG7-F1
#
_entry.id   AF-A0A9E4ESG7-F1
#
_cell.length_a   1.000
_cell.length_b   1.000
_cell.length_c   1.000
_cell.angle_alpha   90.00
_cell.angle_beta   90.00
_cell.angle_gamma   90.00
#
_symmetry.space_group_name_H-M   'P 1'
#
loop_
_entity.id
_entity.type
_entity.pdbx_description
1 polymer ?
#
loop_
_entity_poly.entity_id
_entity_poly.type
_entity_poly.pdbx_seq_one_letter_code
_entity_poly.pdbx_strand_id
1 'polypeptide(L)'
;MNCGICAGPLGFHYSYDDVTWDDRFEGSMWRYWPLLPVDAPEGAVTLGEGGTPLLPAQSFNGRQVYLKDETRNPTGSHKDRSLSVAITHAKAVGADVSVIVSTGSAGISNAALAARAGMRSAVVMTEGTPPERLYPMFEVKAQIDPIVEGVISVCRERGLYLSTTSRNSNPYQCEGNKTIAYEIVEELGGAPDWVVVPVGGGGTISGIWRGFRDCHALGLIDSLPRMIGVVPRDYNALEVAEYDWVYPAGILRPVGTAHDRSAGATSDRWLRGCELLYFRARSRGRPPRHIGRGLGLAGFQPLAREREFEG
;
A
#
# COMPACT_ATOMS: atom_id res chain seq x y z
N MET A 1 14.14 -10.19 -5.24
CA MET A 1 14.49 -10.91 -6.47
C MET A 1 14.67 -9.90 -7.59
N ASN A 2 15.78 -9.95 -8.31
CA ASN A 2 16.04 -9.06 -9.45
C ASN A 2 15.96 -9.86 -10.75
N CYS A 3 15.57 -9.21 -11.84
CA CYS A 3 15.59 -9.82 -13.16
C CYS A 3 17.02 -10.26 -13.51
N GLY A 4 17.20 -11.54 -13.89
CA GLY A 4 18.51 -12.08 -14.29
C GLY A 4 19.09 -11.47 -15.57
N ILE A 5 18.29 -10.66 -16.29
CA ILE A 5 18.67 -10.02 -17.56
C ILE A 5 18.99 -8.54 -17.35
N CYS A 6 18.11 -7.79 -16.68
CA CYS A 6 18.26 -6.33 -16.55
C CYS A 6 18.56 -5.85 -15.12
N ALA A 7 18.66 -6.77 -14.15
CA ALA A 7 18.79 -6.48 -12.72
C ALA A 7 17.68 -5.61 -12.10
N GLY A 8 16.64 -5.24 -12.88
CA GLY A 8 15.50 -4.46 -12.43
C GLY A 8 14.51 -5.24 -11.57
N PRO A 9 13.51 -4.55 -10.99
CA PRO A 9 12.45 -5.18 -10.20
C PRO A 9 11.67 -6.19 -11.07
N LEU A 10 11.35 -7.35 -10.50
CA LEU A 10 10.39 -8.26 -11.11
C LEU A 10 8.97 -7.68 -10.98
N GLY A 11 8.14 -7.97 -11.97
CA GLY A 11 6.72 -7.67 -11.90
C GLY A 11 5.86 -8.60 -12.73
N PHE A 12 4.55 -8.52 -12.52
CA PHE A 12 3.59 -9.40 -13.15
C PHE A 12 2.99 -8.77 -14.41
N HIS A 13 2.74 -9.61 -15.40
CA HIS A 13 2.00 -9.26 -16.61
C HIS A 13 0.77 -10.14 -16.66
N TYR A 14 -0.39 -9.53 -16.89
CA TYR A 14 -1.67 -10.22 -16.98
C TYR A 14 -2.21 -10.08 -18.39
N SER A 15 -2.95 -11.10 -18.84
CA SER A 15 -3.89 -10.91 -19.93
C SER A 15 -5.10 -10.15 -19.38
N TYR A 16 -5.58 -9.17 -20.13
CA TYR A 16 -6.83 -8.46 -19.81
C TYR A 16 -8.02 -9.01 -20.62
N ASP A 17 -7.77 -10.01 -21.47
CA ASP A 17 -8.80 -10.67 -22.25
C ASP A 17 -9.64 -11.57 -21.34
N ASP A 18 -10.97 -11.49 -21.47
CA ASP A 18 -11.95 -12.35 -20.77
C ASP A 18 -11.85 -12.37 -19.23
N VAL A 19 -11.29 -11.33 -18.61
CA VAL A 19 -11.22 -11.20 -17.15
C VAL A 19 -12.62 -10.95 -16.59
N THR A 20 -13.10 -11.88 -15.77
CA THR A 20 -14.35 -11.77 -15.02
C THR A 20 -14.06 -11.95 -13.55
N TRP A 21 -14.63 -11.10 -12.70
CA TRP A 21 -14.53 -11.24 -11.26
C TRP A 21 -15.27 -12.49 -10.77
N ASP A 22 -14.73 -13.12 -9.74
CA ASP A 22 -15.24 -14.38 -9.23
C ASP A 22 -16.16 -14.17 -8.04
N ASP A 23 -17.46 -14.11 -8.31
CA ASP A 23 -18.49 -13.83 -7.30
C ASP A 23 -18.59 -14.90 -6.20
N ARG A 24 -17.95 -16.07 -6.36
CA ARG A 24 -17.83 -17.07 -5.27
C ARG A 24 -17.11 -16.51 -4.04
N PHE A 25 -16.30 -15.46 -4.21
CA PHE A 25 -15.51 -14.82 -3.17
C PHE A 25 -15.99 -13.39 -2.86
N GLU A 26 -17.28 -13.10 -3.07
CA GLU A 26 -17.88 -11.82 -2.74
C GLU A 26 -17.56 -11.38 -1.29
N GLY A 27 -17.27 -10.10 -1.11
CA GLY A 27 -16.83 -9.55 0.17
C GLY A 27 -15.35 -9.82 0.52
N SER A 28 -14.57 -10.43 -0.37
CA SER A 28 -13.12 -10.62 -0.20
C SER A 28 -12.33 -10.10 -1.40
N MET A 29 -11.08 -9.73 -1.17
CA MET A 29 -10.14 -9.39 -2.25
C MET A 29 -9.91 -10.54 -3.23
N TRP A 30 -10.15 -11.79 -2.81
CA TRP A 30 -9.93 -12.97 -3.65
C TRP A 30 -10.94 -13.10 -4.78
N ARG A 31 -12.03 -12.32 -4.78
CA ARG A 31 -12.89 -12.14 -5.95
C ARG A 31 -12.12 -11.65 -7.19
N TYR A 32 -11.00 -10.94 -6.97
CA TYR A 32 -10.16 -10.40 -8.03
C TYR A 32 -8.95 -11.27 -8.36
N TRP A 33 -8.95 -12.53 -7.94
CA TRP A 33 -7.84 -13.46 -8.17
C TRP A 33 -7.37 -13.58 -9.63
N PRO A 34 -8.20 -13.39 -10.69
CA PRO A 34 -7.70 -13.48 -12.07
C PRO A 34 -6.62 -12.45 -12.41
N LEU A 35 -6.56 -11.33 -11.66
CA LEU A 35 -5.49 -10.33 -11.75
C LEU A 35 -4.58 -10.31 -10.52
N LEU A 36 -4.49 -11.43 -9.80
CA LEU A 36 -3.50 -11.70 -8.77
C LEU A 36 -2.53 -12.77 -9.25
N PRO A 37 -1.29 -12.82 -8.73
CA PRO A 37 -0.26 -13.75 -9.18
C PRO A 37 -0.44 -15.15 -8.59
N VAL A 38 -1.60 -15.75 -8.84
CA VAL A 38 -1.97 -17.10 -8.42
C VAL A 38 -2.58 -17.86 -9.60
N ASP A 39 -2.34 -19.16 -9.68
CA ASP A 39 -2.91 -19.97 -10.76
C ASP A 39 -4.39 -20.28 -10.54
N ALA A 40 -4.78 -20.40 -9.27
CA ALA A 40 -6.15 -20.69 -8.85
C ALA A 40 -6.41 -20.05 -7.47
N PRO A 41 -7.66 -19.65 -7.17
CA PRO A 41 -8.02 -19.16 -5.85
C PRO A 41 -8.11 -20.30 -4.82
N GLU A 42 -8.35 -21.54 -5.28
CA GLU A 42 -8.38 -22.72 -4.43
C GLU A 42 -6.99 -22.98 -3.82
N GLY A 43 -6.82 -22.60 -2.55
CA GLY A 43 -5.55 -22.71 -1.82
C GLY A 43 -5.00 -21.38 -1.32
N ALA A 44 -5.64 -20.26 -1.69
CA ALA A 44 -5.38 -18.94 -1.14
C ALA A 44 -5.34 -18.98 0.39
N VAL A 45 -4.27 -18.42 0.96
CA VAL A 45 -4.15 -18.21 2.40
C VAL A 45 -4.79 -16.87 2.71
N THR A 46 -6.01 -16.91 3.22
CA THR A 46 -6.80 -15.71 3.52
C THR A 46 -7.31 -15.70 4.96
N LEU A 47 -7.47 -14.50 5.50
CA LEU A 47 -8.20 -14.21 6.73
C LEU A 47 -9.59 -13.61 6.45
N GLY A 48 -9.99 -13.50 5.18
CA GLY A 48 -11.19 -12.80 4.73
C GLY A 48 -10.96 -11.31 4.45
N GLU A 49 -9.72 -10.90 4.21
CA GLU A 49 -9.38 -9.52 3.87
C GLU A 49 -10.00 -9.04 2.56
N GLY A 50 -10.22 -7.73 2.47
CA GLY A 50 -11.00 -7.09 1.41
C GLY A 50 -12.47 -6.87 1.77
N GLY A 51 -13.23 -6.38 0.80
CA GLY A 51 -14.63 -5.99 1.01
C GLY A 51 -14.78 -4.89 2.07
N THR A 52 -13.77 -4.03 2.22
CA THR A 52 -13.77 -2.96 3.22
C THR A 52 -14.72 -1.85 2.78
N PRO A 53 -15.38 -1.13 3.69
CA PRO A 53 -16.41 -0.18 3.28
C PRO A 53 -15.81 1.11 2.70
N LEU A 54 -16.46 1.65 1.66
CA LEU A 54 -16.26 3.03 1.20
C LEU A 54 -17.28 3.96 1.86
N LEU A 55 -16.85 4.63 2.92
CA LEU A 55 -17.71 5.43 3.77
C LEU A 55 -17.83 6.87 3.23
N PRO A 56 -19.04 7.42 3.06
CA PRO A 56 -19.19 8.83 2.75
C PRO A 56 -18.72 9.67 3.94
N ALA A 57 -17.89 10.68 3.66
CA ALA A 57 -17.46 11.68 4.62
C ALA A 57 -18.14 13.03 4.33
N GLN A 58 -17.98 13.98 5.25
CA GLN A 58 -18.51 15.33 5.05
C GLN A 58 -17.93 15.94 3.76
N SER A 59 -18.81 16.50 2.93
CA SER A 59 -18.40 17.18 1.72
C SER A 59 -17.42 18.30 2.03
N PHE A 60 -16.32 18.39 1.28
CA PHE A 60 -15.30 19.41 1.48
C PHE A 60 -15.24 20.33 0.27
N ASN A 61 -15.45 21.64 0.46
CA ASN A 61 -15.46 22.63 -0.63
C ASN A 61 -16.35 22.21 -1.82
N GLY A 62 -17.56 21.75 -1.53
CA GLY A 62 -18.54 21.29 -2.54
C GLY A 62 -18.18 19.97 -3.23
N ARG A 63 -17.17 19.24 -2.75
CA ARG A 63 -16.77 17.92 -3.30
C ARG A 63 -17.26 16.81 -2.39
N GLN A 64 -17.67 15.70 -3.01
CA GLN A 64 -17.95 14.47 -2.31
C GLN A 64 -16.63 13.85 -1.85
N VAL A 65 -16.58 13.40 -0.60
CA VAL A 65 -15.39 12.80 0.00
C VAL A 65 -15.79 11.43 0.50
N TYR A 66 -14.96 10.44 0.22
CA TYR A 66 -15.15 9.08 0.67
C TYR A 66 -13.90 8.58 1.41
N LEU A 67 -14.09 7.68 2.36
CA LEU A 67 -13.04 7.03 3.12
C LEU A 67 -13.12 5.53 2.86
N LYS A 68 -12.11 4.99 2.16
CA LYS A 68 -11.94 3.54 2.03
C LYS A 68 -11.34 3.00 3.33
N ASP A 69 -12.19 2.45 4.21
CA ASP A 69 -11.81 2.10 5.58
C ASP A 69 -11.08 0.74 5.65
N GLU A 70 -9.80 0.76 5.30
CA GLU A 70 -8.93 -0.41 5.36
C GLU A 70 -8.58 -0.87 6.79
N THR A 71 -9.04 -0.15 7.83
CA THR A 71 -8.90 -0.59 9.22
C THR A 71 -9.85 -1.74 9.56
N ARG A 72 -10.80 -2.06 8.67
CA ARG A 72 -11.75 -3.17 8.82
C ARG A 72 -11.22 -4.54 8.38
N ASN A 73 -10.00 -4.60 7.84
CA ASN A 73 -9.36 -5.88 7.56
C ASN A 73 -9.10 -6.67 8.86
N PRO A 74 -8.93 -8.00 8.79
CA PRO A 74 -8.84 -8.88 9.97
C PRO A 74 -7.78 -8.50 11.01
N THR A 75 -6.61 -8.01 10.61
CA THR A 75 -5.57 -7.52 11.54
C THR A 75 -5.57 -5.99 11.70
N GLY A 76 -6.64 -5.33 11.28
CA GLY A 76 -6.81 -3.88 11.38
C GLY A 76 -6.01 -3.08 10.34
N SER A 77 -5.58 -3.70 9.24
CA SER A 77 -4.70 -3.03 8.27
C SER A 77 -4.84 -3.54 6.84
N HIS A 78 -4.69 -2.64 5.88
CA HIS A 78 -4.56 -2.97 4.45
C HIS A 78 -3.40 -3.94 4.14
N LYS A 79 -2.47 -4.15 5.08
CA LYS A 79 -1.36 -5.10 4.94
C LYS A 79 -1.83 -6.53 4.78
N ASP A 80 -3.01 -6.87 5.27
CA ASP A 80 -3.63 -8.19 5.07
C ASP A 80 -3.72 -8.54 3.60
N ARG A 81 -4.12 -7.58 2.77
CA ARG A 81 -4.22 -7.81 1.32
C ARG A 81 -2.88 -8.15 0.70
N SER A 82 -1.86 -7.39 1.06
CA SER A 82 -0.50 -7.56 0.53
C SER A 82 0.09 -8.91 0.97
N LEU A 83 -0.01 -9.22 2.26
CA LEU A 83 0.61 -10.41 2.83
C LEU A 83 -0.15 -11.67 2.45
N SER A 84 -1.47 -11.59 2.23
CA SER A 84 -2.30 -12.73 1.82
C SER A 84 -1.80 -13.32 0.49
N VAL A 85 -1.54 -12.48 -0.50
CA VAL A 85 -0.92 -12.90 -1.77
C VAL A 85 0.48 -13.47 -1.55
N ALA A 86 1.30 -12.80 -0.74
CA ALA A 86 2.68 -13.22 -0.50
C ALA A 86 2.80 -14.57 0.22
N ILE A 87 1.95 -14.82 1.22
CA ILE A 87 1.92 -16.07 1.98
C ILE A 87 1.25 -17.19 1.18
N THR A 88 0.26 -16.87 0.34
CA THR A 88 -0.28 -17.83 -0.64
C THR A 88 0.83 -18.37 -1.54
N HIS A 89 1.65 -17.48 -2.11
CA HIS A 89 2.81 -17.89 -2.88
C HIS A 89 3.84 -18.66 -2.03
N ALA A 90 4.10 -18.22 -0.79
CA ALA A 90 5.01 -18.93 0.12
C ALA A 90 4.59 -20.39 0.34
N LYS A 91 3.29 -20.62 0.55
CA LYS A 91 2.72 -21.96 0.68
C LYS A 91 2.87 -22.76 -0.61
N ALA A 92 2.61 -22.15 -1.78
CA ALA A 92 2.75 -22.81 -3.08
C ALA A 92 4.18 -23.30 -3.36
N VAL A 93 5.20 -22.56 -2.90
CA VAL A 93 6.61 -22.97 -3.01
C VAL A 93 7.09 -23.87 -1.87
N GLY A 94 6.19 -24.32 -0.99
CA GLY A 94 6.51 -25.25 0.10
C GLY A 94 7.34 -24.63 1.23
N ALA A 95 7.23 -23.32 1.47
CA ALA A 95 7.95 -22.68 2.56
C ALA A 95 7.39 -23.09 3.93
N ASP A 96 8.27 -23.49 4.85
CA ASP A 96 7.91 -23.79 6.24
C ASP A 96 8.00 -22.57 7.17
N VAL A 97 8.70 -21.52 6.74
CA VAL A 97 8.97 -20.32 7.53
C VAL A 97 8.84 -19.08 6.66
N SER A 98 8.00 -18.13 7.10
CA SER A 98 7.93 -16.77 6.56
C SER A 98 8.71 -15.81 7.46
N VAL A 99 9.64 -15.05 6.88
CA VAL A 99 10.43 -14.03 7.56
C VAL A 99 10.01 -12.66 7.05
N ILE A 100 9.80 -11.69 7.95
CA ILE A 100 9.55 -10.30 7.57
C ILE A 100 10.32 -9.33 8.48
N VAL A 101 10.91 -8.30 7.89
CA VAL A 101 11.48 -7.16 8.59
C VAL A 101 10.44 -6.06 8.66
N SER A 102 9.82 -5.85 9.83
CA SER A 102 8.81 -4.80 10.05
C SER A 102 8.55 -4.55 11.54
N THR A 103 8.36 -3.28 11.91
CA THR A 103 8.00 -2.81 13.26
C THR A 103 6.50 -2.47 13.41
N GLY A 104 5.66 -2.87 12.44
CA GLY A 104 4.26 -2.43 12.35
C GLY A 104 3.31 -3.47 11.75
N SER A 105 2.19 -3.00 11.18
CA SER A 105 1.07 -3.85 10.76
C SER A 105 1.42 -4.97 9.78
N ALA A 106 2.49 -4.82 8.99
CA ALA A 106 2.93 -5.89 8.08
C ALA A 106 3.46 -7.12 8.84
N GLY A 107 4.11 -6.92 9.99
CA GLY A 107 4.58 -8.01 10.83
C GLY A 107 3.43 -8.78 11.48
N ILE A 108 2.42 -8.07 11.99
CA ILE A 108 1.21 -8.67 12.57
C ILE A 108 0.46 -9.49 11.50
N SER A 109 0.25 -8.88 10.33
CA SER A 109 -0.41 -9.53 9.19
C SER A 109 0.34 -10.77 8.72
N ASN A 110 1.67 -10.70 8.58
CA ASN A 110 2.51 -11.85 8.23
C ASN A 110 2.39 -12.98 9.25
N ALA A 111 2.42 -12.67 10.55
CA ALA A 111 2.30 -13.67 11.60
C ALA A 111 0.93 -14.37 11.56
N ALA A 112 -0.15 -13.61 11.40
CA ALA A 112 -1.51 -14.15 11.34
C ALA A 112 -1.71 -15.05 10.11
N LEU A 113 -1.27 -14.62 8.93
CA LEU A 113 -1.39 -15.39 7.69
C LEU A 113 -0.45 -16.60 7.67
N ALA A 114 0.78 -16.49 8.18
CA ALA A 114 1.66 -17.63 8.32
C ALA A 114 1.06 -18.70 9.24
N ALA A 115 0.49 -18.30 10.39
CA ALA A 115 -0.22 -19.22 11.27
C ALA A 115 -1.41 -19.88 10.57
N ARG A 116 -2.19 -19.12 9.79
CA ARG A 116 -3.30 -19.64 8.97
C ARG A 116 -2.83 -20.67 7.93
N ALA A 117 -1.63 -20.50 7.39
CA ALA A 117 -1.00 -21.40 6.43
C ALA A 117 -0.33 -22.63 7.07
N GLY A 118 -0.26 -22.72 8.39
CA GLY A 118 0.52 -23.75 9.10
C GLY A 118 2.04 -23.53 9.03
N MET A 119 2.48 -22.31 8.72
CA MET A 119 3.88 -21.91 8.63
C MET A 119 4.36 -21.27 9.93
N ARG A 120 5.66 -21.37 10.21
CA ARG A 120 6.29 -20.56 11.26
C ARG A 120 6.49 -19.13 10.75
N SER A 121 6.37 -18.15 11.65
CA SER A 121 6.64 -16.74 11.35
C SER A 121 7.82 -16.23 12.16
N ALA A 122 8.75 -15.55 11.51
CA ALA A 122 9.80 -14.78 12.16
C ALA A 122 9.65 -13.31 11.76
N VAL A 123 9.26 -12.47 12.72
CA VAL A 123 9.21 -11.03 12.51
C VAL A 123 10.43 -10.41 13.16
N VAL A 124 11.25 -9.77 12.33
CA VAL A 124 12.46 -9.06 12.74
C VAL A 124 12.14 -7.58 12.82
N MET A 125 12.40 -6.99 13.97
CA MET A 125 12.20 -5.56 14.21
C MET A 125 13.50 -4.88 14.66
N THR A 126 13.56 -3.57 14.49
CA THR A 126 14.65 -2.74 15.05
C THR A 126 14.33 -2.36 16.49
N GLU A 127 15.38 -2.07 17.28
CA GLU A 127 15.26 -1.62 18.67
C GLU A 127 14.33 -0.39 18.84
N GLY A 128 13.53 -0.37 19.90
CA GLY A 128 12.63 0.74 20.23
C GLY A 128 11.19 0.61 19.70
N THR A 129 10.80 -0.59 19.25
CA THR A 129 9.42 -0.87 18.86
C THR A 129 8.52 -0.86 20.10
N PRO A 130 7.39 -0.11 20.10
CA PRO A 130 6.51 -0.03 21.25
C PRO A 130 6.04 -1.43 21.73
N PRO A 131 6.04 -1.71 23.06
CA PRO A 131 5.76 -3.04 23.61
C PRO A 131 4.43 -3.65 23.16
N GLU A 132 3.42 -2.82 22.91
CA GLU A 132 2.09 -3.21 22.43
C GLU A 132 2.09 -3.86 21.04
N ARG A 133 3.22 -3.80 20.31
CA ARG A 133 3.39 -4.42 18.99
C ARG A 133 4.16 -5.74 19.02
N LEU A 134 4.63 -6.22 20.19
CA LEU A 134 5.64 -7.27 20.30
C LEU A 134 5.13 -8.73 20.26
N TYR A 135 3.84 -9.00 20.21
CA TYR A 135 3.32 -10.37 20.13
C TYR A 135 3.21 -10.83 18.66
N PRO A 136 3.86 -11.90 18.14
CA PRO A 136 4.95 -12.76 18.61
C PRO A 136 6.25 -12.51 17.81
N MET A 137 7.02 -11.48 18.19
CA MET A 137 8.07 -10.94 17.32
C MET A 137 9.45 -10.90 18.03
N PHE A 138 10.55 -10.92 17.25
CA PHE A 138 11.92 -10.88 17.77
C PHE A 138 12.57 -9.51 17.54
N GLU A 139 13.08 -8.88 18.61
CA GLU A 139 13.77 -7.59 18.57
C GLU A 139 15.27 -7.75 18.25
N VAL A 140 15.78 -6.96 17.30
CA VAL A 140 17.18 -6.94 16.88
C VAL A 140 17.76 -5.52 17.00
N LYS A 141 18.89 -5.39 17.67
CA LYS A 141 19.61 -4.12 17.88
C LYS A 141 20.59 -3.83 16.75
N ALA A 142 20.17 -3.08 15.73
CA ALA A 142 21.03 -2.55 14.67
C ALA A 142 20.31 -1.48 13.83
N GLN A 143 21.07 -0.78 12.98
CA GLN A 143 20.51 0.13 11.96
C GLN A 143 19.62 -0.63 10.97
N ILE A 144 18.54 0.02 10.49
CA ILE A 144 17.51 -0.60 9.64
C ILE A 144 18.13 -1.26 8.39
N ASP A 145 19.06 -0.57 7.72
CA ASP A 145 19.65 -1.06 6.47
C ASP A 145 20.52 -2.31 6.66
N PRO A 146 21.50 -2.34 7.59
CA PRO A 146 22.24 -3.56 7.92
C PRO A 146 21.36 -4.74 8.36
N ILE A 147 20.26 -4.49 9.09
CA ILE A 147 19.31 -5.56 9.48
C ILE A 147 18.62 -6.13 8.24
N VAL A 148 18.08 -5.27 7.37
CA VAL A 148 17.39 -5.71 6.17
C VAL A 148 18.34 -6.53 5.27
N GLU A 149 19.58 -6.07 5.09
CA GLU A 149 20.58 -6.79 4.30
C GLU A 149 21.00 -8.12 4.94
N GLY A 150 21.24 -8.13 6.26
CA GLY A 150 21.56 -9.34 7.00
C GLY A 150 20.44 -10.38 6.92
N VAL A 151 19.19 -9.97 7.11
CA VAL A 151 18.01 -10.85 7.01
C VAL A 151 17.85 -11.39 5.59
N ILE A 152 18.07 -10.55 4.56
CA ILE A 152 18.07 -11.01 3.17
C ILE A 152 19.14 -12.08 2.94
N SER A 153 20.36 -11.88 3.45
CA SER A 153 21.44 -12.87 3.32
C SER A 153 21.08 -14.18 4.00
N VAL A 154 20.64 -14.13 5.26
CA VAL A 154 20.24 -15.31 6.04
C VAL A 154 19.11 -16.07 5.35
N CYS A 155 18.08 -15.36 4.87
CA CYS A 155 16.97 -16.01 4.17
C CYS A 155 17.45 -16.70 2.89
N ARG A 156 18.35 -16.08 2.13
CA ARG A 156 18.93 -16.67 0.91
C ARG A 156 19.78 -17.90 1.24
N GLU A 157 20.65 -17.82 2.24
CA GLU A 157 21.54 -18.91 2.65
C GLU A 157 20.78 -20.11 3.22
N ARG A 158 19.69 -19.85 3.93
CA ARG A 158 18.88 -20.87 4.62
C ARG A 158 17.65 -21.33 3.84
N GLY A 159 17.39 -20.76 2.66
CA GLY A 159 16.19 -21.05 1.87
C GLY A 159 14.88 -20.63 2.55
N LEU A 160 14.90 -19.59 3.38
CA LEU A 160 13.70 -19.09 4.07
C LEU A 160 12.94 -18.12 3.18
N TYR A 161 11.62 -18.12 3.29
CA TYR A 161 10.78 -17.22 2.50
C TYR A 161 10.78 -15.81 3.09
N LEU A 162 11.23 -14.83 2.31
CA LEU A 162 11.25 -13.43 2.71
C LEU A 162 9.99 -12.71 2.22
N SER A 163 9.15 -12.32 3.18
CA SER A 163 7.90 -11.57 3.00
C SER A 163 8.09 -10.07 3.25
N THR A 164 9.29 -9.52 3.06
CA THR A 164 9.53 -8.07 3.12
C THR A 164 9.32 -7.43 1.73
N THR A 165 8.88 -6.18 1.69
CA THR A 165 8.78 -5.38 0.44
C THR A 165 10.04 -4.57 0.15
N SER A 166 10.87 -4.30 1.16
CA SER A 166 12.13 -3.57 1.03
C SER A 166 13.09 -4.25 0.04
N ARG A 167 13.83 -3.43 -0.72
CA ARG A 167 14.88 -3.87 -1.67
C ARG A 167 14.38 -4.91 -2.70
N ASN A 168 13.14 -4.77 -3.21
CA ASN A 168 12.53 -5.67 -4.22
C ASN A 168 12.56 -7.15 -3.81
N SER A 169 12.54 -7.46 -2.51
CA SER A 169 12.69 -8.85 -2.05
C SER A 169 11.49 -9.71 -2.43
N ASN A 170 10.27 -9.18 -2.34
CA ASN A 170 9.04 -9.92 -2.65
C ASN A 170 8.09 -9.13 -3.59
N PRO A 171 7.91 -9.54 -4.86
CA PRO A 171 7.03 -8.86 -5.80
C PRO A 171 5.54 -9.06 -5.49
N TYR A 172 5.16 -10.15 -4.83
CA TYR A 172 3.75 -10.57 -4.63
C TYR A 172 2.95 -9.61 -3.74
N GLN A 173 3.60 -8.96 -2.76
CA GLN A 173 2.91 -8.04 -1.84
C GLN A 173 2.27 -6.82 -2.52
N CYS A 174 2.87 -6.33 -3.60
CA CYS A 174 2.36 -5.16 -4.31
C CYS A 174 1.03 -5.45 -5.01
N GLU A 175 0.78 -6.71 -5.37
CA GLU A 175 -0.41 -7.14 -6.11
C GLU A 175 -1.68 -7.03 -5.28
N GLY A 176 -1.60 -7.34 -3.98
CA GLY A 176 -2.78 -7.30 -3.12
C GLY A 176 -3.37 -5.89 -2.95
N ASN A 177 -2.55 -4.83 -2.98
CA ASN A 177 -3.08 -3.46 -2.83
C ASN A 177 -3.85 -2.96 -4.06
N LYS A 178 -3.74 -3.65 -5.22
CA LYS A 178 -4.52 -3.30 -6.42
C LYS A 178 -6.02 -3.45 -6.20
N THR A 179 -6.41 -4.43 -5.39
CA THR A 179 -7.81 -4.77 -5.16
C THR A 179 -8.58 -3.65 -4.46
N ILE A 180 -7.88 -2.76 -3.75
CA ILE A 180 -8.47 -1.55 -3.18
C ILE A 180 -9.06 -0.66 -4.30
N ALA A 181 -8.34 -0.52 -5.43
CA ALA A 181 -8.84 0.26 -6.55
C ALA A 181 -10.03 -0.42 -7.25
N TYR A 182 -10.03 -1.75 -7.34
CA TYR A 182 -11.14 -2.51 -7.93
C TYR A 182 -12.42 -2.29 -7.13
N GLU A 183 -12.34 -2.45 -5.81
CA GLU A 183 -13.48 -2.20 -4.93
C GLU A 183 -13.97 -0.75 -5.02
N ILE A 184 -13.06 0.25 -5.05
CA ILE A 184 -13.45 1.65 -5.21
C ILE A 184 -14.21 1.88 -6.52
N VAL A 185 -13.74 1.30 -7.63
CA VAL A 185 -14.39 1.44 -8.94
C VAL A 185 -15.78 0.80 -8.94
N GLU A 186 -15.93 -0.39 -8.36
CA GLU A 186 -17.22 -1.06 -8.28
C GLU A 186 -18.21 -0.32 -7.36
N GLU A 187 -17.75 0.15 -6.20
CA GLU A 187 -18.58 0.88 -5.23
C GLU A 187 -19.03 2.26 -5.75
N LEU A 188 -18.20 2.94 -6.55
CA LEU A 188 -18.53 4.23 -7.16
C LEU A 188 -19.22 4.10 -8.53
N GLY A 189 -19.14 2.92 -9.16
CA GLY A 189 -19.56 2.72 -10.56
C GLY A 189 -18.69 3.46 -11.58
N GLY A 190 -17.45 3.83 -11.21
CA GLY A 190 -16.55 4.61 -12.07
C GLY A 190 -15.27 5.06 -11.36
N ALA A 191 -14.43 5.83 -12.07
CA ALA A 191 -13.22 6.38 -11.49
C ALA A 191 -13.50 7.62 -10.63
N PRO A 192 -12.90 7.75 -9.44
CA PRO A 192 -12.88 9.01 -8.71
C PRO A 192 -11.99 10.04 -9.43
N ASP A 193 -12.22 11.33 -9.23
CA ASP A 193 -11.31 12.37 -9.75
C ASP A 193 -9.93 12.31 -9.09
N TRP A 194 -9.93 12.00 -7.79
CA TRP A 194 -8.77 12.06 -6.92
C TRP A 194 -8.74 10.91 -5.93
N VAL A 195 -7.54 10.41 -5.66
CA VAL A 195 -7.29 9.40 -4.63
C VAL A 195 -6.13 9.87 -3.78
N VAL A 196 -6.37 9.98 -2.47
CA VAL A 196 -5.39 10.44 -1.50
C VAL A 196 -4.94 9.25 -0.66
N VAL A 197 -3.64 8.98 -0.62
CA VAL A 197 -3.09 7.78 0.01
C VAL A 197 -1.97 8.18 0.99
N PRO A 198 -2.00 7.75 2.26
CA PRO A 198 -0.85 7.86 3.14
C PRO A 198 0.33 7.05 2.59
N VAL A 199 1.53 7.65 2.55
CA VAL A 199 2.71 7.03 1.96
C VAL A 199 3.81 6.84 3.00
N GLY A 200 4.19 5.58 3.21
CA GLY A 200 5.47 5.20 3.81
C GLY A 200 6.47 4.84 2.71
N GLY A 201 6.73 3.55 2.53
CA GLY A 201 7.63 3.04 1.47
C GLY A 201 7.07 3.02 0.05
N GLY A 202 5.98 3.73 -0.27
CA GLY A 202 5.43 3.83 -1.64
C GLY A 202 4.68 2.60 -2.19
N GLY A 203 4.82 1.41 -1.59
CA GLY A 203 4.21 0.18 -2.10
C GLY A 203 2.68 0.21 -2.22
N THR A 204 1.99 0.79 -1.22
CA THR A 204 0.52 0.86 -1.21
C THR A 204 -0.02 1.72 -2.34
N ILE A 205 0.43 2.98 -2.45
CA ILE A 205 -0.01 3.91 -3.51
C ILE A 205 0.31 3.38 -4.90
N SER A 206 1.43 2.68 -5.06
CA SER A 206 1.84 2.08 -6.34
C SER A 206 0.95 0.91 -6.73
N GLY A 207 0.58 0.06 -5.77
CA GLY A 207 -0.39 -1.02 -5.98
C GLY A 207 -1.77 -0.47 -6.35
N ILE A 208 -2.29 0.50 -5.59
CA ILE A 208 -3.59 1.13 -5.89
C ILE A 208 -3.58 1.75 -7.30
N TRP A 209 -2.53 2.48 -7.66
CA TRP A 209 -2.39 3.04 -9.01
C TRP A 209 -2.41 1.96 -10.10
N ARG A 210 -1.71 0.85 -9.88
CA ARG A 210 -1.75 -0.27 -10.83
C ARG A 210 -3.14 -0.89 -10.93
N GLY A 211 -3.87 -0.99 -9.82
CA GLY A 211 -5.28 -1.42 -9.85
C GLY A 211 -6.15 -0.51 -10.73
N PHE A 212 -6.00 0.83 -10.64
CA PHE A 212 -6.71 1.72 -11.56
C PHE A 212 -6.28 1.54 -13.03
N ARG A 213 -5.00 1.25 -13.29
CA ARG A 213 -4.54 0.92 -14.65
C ARG A 213 -5.14 -0.38 -15.16
N ASP A 214 -5.26 -1.38 -14.31
CA ASP A 214 -5.92 -2.64 -14.62
C ASP A 214 -7.41 -2.38 -14.96
N CYS A 215 -8.14 -1.61 -14.15
CA CYS A 215 -9.53 -1.20 -14.44
C CYS A 215 -9.67 -0.46 -15.77
N HIS A 216 -8.77 0.47 -16.08
CA HIS A 216 -8.79 1.20 -17.34
C HIS A 216 -8.49 0.27 -18.53
N ALA A 217 -7.55 -0.67 -18.38
CA ALA A 217 -7.24 -1.64 -19.43
C ALA A 217 -8.43 -2.59 -19.71
N LEU A 218 -9.21 -2.92 -18.68
CA LEU A 218 -10.46 -3.70 -18.79
C LEU A 218 -11.65 -2.88 -19.31
N GLY A 219 -11.52 -1.57 -19.48
CA GLY A 219 -12.64 -0.70 -19.86
C GLY A 219 -13.68 -0.47 -18.75
N LEU A 220 -13.34 -0.77 -17.49
CA LEU A 220 -14.22 -0.51 -16.34
C LEU A 220 -14.29 0.98 -15.97
N ILE A 221 -13.31 1.77 -16.41
CA ILE A 221 -13.25 3.22 -16.24
C ILE A 221 -12.71 3.89 -17.51
N ASP A 222 -13.24 5.06 -17.85
CA ASP A 222 -12.83 5.83 -19.04
C ASP A 222 -11.58 6.67 -18.82
N SER A 223 -11.20 6.93 -17.56
CA SER A 223 -10.06 7.78 -17.22
C SER A 223 -9.41 7.36 -15.92
N LEU A 224 -8.12 7.68 -15.77
CA LEU A 224 -7.36 7.38 -14.57
C LEU A 224 -7.49 8.51 -13.53
N PRO A 225 -7.67 8.18 -12.24
CA PRO A 225 -7.72 9.18 -11.17
C PRO A 225 -6.36 9.88 -10.99
N ARG A 226 -6.40 11.07 -10.39
CA ARG A 226 -5.18 11.76 -9.93
C ARG A 226 -4.80 11.25 -8.54
N MET A 227 -3.57 10.75 -8.39
CA MET A 227 -3.07 10.21 -7.11
C MET A 227 -2.29 11.28 -6.33
N ILE A 228 -2.65 11.47 -5.06
CA ILE A 228 -1.89 12.27 -4.09
C ILE A 228 -1.36 11.34 -3.02
N GLY A 229 -0.05 11.41 -2.76
CA GLY A 229 0.53 10.80 -1.58
C GLY A 229 0.68 11.80 -0.45
N VAL A 230 0.42 11.37 0.76
CA VAL A 230 0.59 12.18 1.98
C VAL A 230 1.67 11.56 2.83
N VAL A 231 2.69 12.35 3.17
CA VAL A 231 3.81 11.93 4.03
C VAL A 231 3.89 12.83 5.27
N PRO A 232 4.54 12.39 6.36
CA PRO A 232 4.92 13.31 7.43
C PRO A 232 5.90 14.40 6.94
N ARG A 233 5.87 15.59 7.56
CA ARG A 233 6.58 16.82 7.17
C ARG A 233 8.10 16.74 7.23
N ASP A 234 8.62 15.69 7.86
CA ASP A 234 10.06 15.41 7.95
C ASP A 234 10.40 14.02 7.39
N TYR A 235 9.48 13.41 6.63
CA TYR A 235 9.68 12.09 6.05
C TYR A 235 10.38 12.18 4.70
N ASN A 236 11.70 12.10 4.73
CA ASN A 236 12.57 12.23 3.55
C ASN A 236 12.84 10.92 2.80
N ALA A 237 12.29 9.77 3.25
CA ALA A 237 12.63 8.47 2.66
C ALA A 237 12.29 8.40 1.15
N LEU A 238 11.32 9.20 0.70
CA LEU A 238 10.96 9.33 -0.70
C LEU A 238 11.84 10.34 -1.46
N GLU A 239 12.48 11.29 -0.79
CA GLU A 239 13.43 12.22 -1.42
C GLU A 239 14.84 11.60 -1.55
N VAL A 240 15.23 10.75 -0.60
CA VAL A 240 16.52 10.06 -0.55
C VAL A 240 16.53 8.82 -1.46
N ALA A 241 15.37 8.21 -1.72
CA ALA A 241 15.24 7.16 -2.71
C ALA A 241 15.27 7.78 -4.12
N GLU A 242 16.44 7.79 -4.78
CA GLU A 242 16.51 8.01 -6.23
C GLU A 242 15.53 7.03 -6.91
N TYR A 243 14.44 7.55 -7.48
CA TYR A 243 13.23 6.84 -7.92
C TYR A 243 13.41 5.88 -9.12
N ASP A 244 14.27 4.86 -8.96
CA ASP A 244 14.32 3.67 -9.83
C ASP A 244 13.66 2.43 -9.16
N TRP A 245 13.14 2.59 -7.93
CA TRP A 245 12.77 1.48 -7.03
C TRP A 245 11.28 1.16 -6.90
N VAL A 246 10.43 1.70 -7.78
CA VAL A 246 9.02 1.33 -7.86
C VAL A 246 8.77 0.82 -9.26
N TYR A 247 8.57 -0.51 -9.37
CA TYR A 247 8.04 -1.27 -10.50
C TYR A 247 8.06 -0.58 -11.89
N PRO A 248 8.68 -1.18 -12.93
CA PRO A 248 8.80 -0.56 -14.26
C PRO A 248 7.45 -0.23 -14.95
N ALA A 249 6.31 -0.63 -14.38
CA ALA A 249 4.96 -0.39 -14.89
C ALA A 249 4.38 1.00 -14.56
N GLY A 250 5.19 2.04 -14.38
CA GLY A 250 4.70 3.41 -14.27
C GLY A 250 5.25 4.11 -13.04
N ILE A 251 6.32 4.85 -13.25
CA ILE A 251 6.98 5.63 -12.21
C ILE A 251 6.03 6.76 -11.80
N LEU A 252 5.37 6.62 -10.65
CA LEU A 252 4.81 7.76 -9.93
C LEU A 252 6.01 8.58 -9.43
N ARG A 253 6.36 9.65 -10.15
CA ARG A 253 7.35 10.62 -9.65
C ARG A 253 6.64 11.72 -8.88
N PRO A 254 7.13 12.10 -7.69
CA PRO A 254 6.67 13.31 -7.03
C PRO A 254 6.99 14.49 -7.96
N VAL A 255 6.00 15.34 -8.22
CA VAL A 255 6.10 16.48 -9.15
C VAL A 255 6.18 17.80 -8.40
N GLY A 256 6.04 17.76 -7.07
CA GLY A 256 6.23 18.88 -6.18
C GLY A 256 5.81 18.56 -4.75
N THR A 257 6.35 19.32 -3.81
CA THR A 257 5.91 19.42 -2.43
C THR A 257 5.08 20.69 -2.28
N ALA A 258 3.92 20.60 -1.63
CA ALA A 258 3.15 21.77 -1.22
C ALA A 258 3.26 21.91 0.31
N HIS A 259 3.91 22.98 0.78
CA HIS A 259 3.89 23.33 2.20
C HIS A 259 2.66 24.20 2.48
N ASP A 260 1.75 23.71 3.31
CA ASP A 260 0.72 24.57 3.87
C ASP A 260 1.38 25.60 4.81
N ARG A 261 1.31 26.89 4.43
CA ARG A 261 1.73 28.06 5.22
C ARG A 261 0.53 28.79 5.85
N SER A 262 -0.69 28.31 5.64
CA SER A 262 -1.93 28.95 6.08
C SER A 262 -2.57 28.31 7.31
N ALA A 263 -1.84 27.43 8.01
CA ALA A 263 -2.24 26.89 9.30
C ALA A 263 -2.21 27.97 10.40
N GLY A 264 -3.14 28.93 10.30
CA GLY A 264 -3.63 29.68 11.44
C GLY A 264 -4.16 28.70 12.48
N ALA A 265 -4.11 29.11 13.74
CA ALA A 265 -4.17 28.31 14.96
C ALA A 265 -5.37 27.36 15.15
N THR A 266 -6.27 27.22 14.18
CA THR A 266 -7.53 26.47 14.23
C THR A 266 -7.67 25.36 13.19
N SER A 267 -6.67 25.11 12.34
CA SER A 267 -6.65 23.93 11.44
C SER A 267 -6.14 22.68 12.17
N ASP A 268 -6.87 21.58 11.94
CA ASP A 268 -6.89 20.34 12.70
C ASP A 268 -5.52 19.76 13.07
N ARG A 269 -5.46 19.23 14.29
CA ARG A 269 -4.30 18.57 14.90
C ARG A 269 -3.69 17.44 14.04
N TRP A 270 -4.43 16.92 13.06
CA TRP A 270 -4.06 15.78 12.22
C TRP A 270 -3.16 16.12 11.01
N LEU A 271 -3.22 17.35 10.48
CA LEU A 271 -2.39 17.77 9.34
C LEU A 271 -1.14 18.56 9.75
N ARG A 272 -1.05 18.96 11.03
CA ARG A 272 0.16 19.56 11.60
C ARG A 272 1.27 18.51 11.57
N GLY A 273 2.25 18.72 10.70
CA GLY A 273 3.36 17.78 10.51
C GLY A 273 3.20 16.80 9.36
N CYS A 274 2.35 17.08 8.36
CA CYS A 274 2.35 16.37 7.07
C CYS A 274 2.77 17.26 5.88
N GLU A 275 3.28 16.63 4.83
CA GLU A 275 3.58 17.19 3.50
C GLU A 275 2.86 16.40 2.40
N LEU A 276 2.43 17.12 1.37
CA LEU A 276 1.73 16.54 0.23
C LEU A 276 2.71 16.32 -0.92
N LEU A 277 2.78 15.08 -1.39
CA LEU A 277 3.50 14.68 -2.59
C LEU A 277 2.51 14.45 -3.72
N TYR A 278 2.57 15.31 -4.72
CA TYR A 278 1.77 15.14 -5.92
C TYR A 278 2.43 14.15 -6.85
N PHE A 279 1.75 13.05 -7.22
CA PHE A 279 2.27 12.12 -8.20
C PHE A 279 1.58 12.35 -9.56
N ARG A 280 2.37 12.61 -10.61
CA ARG A 280 1.87 12.66 -12.00
C ARG A 280 2.45 11.48 -12.75
N ALA A 281 1.60 10.62 -13.30
CA ALA A 281 2.04 9.68 -14.31
C ALA A 281 2.49 10.44 -15.56
N ARG A 282 3.69 10.15 -16.08
CA ARG A 282 4.10 10.60 -17.42
C ARG A 282 3.63 9.59 -18.45
N SER A 283 2.84 10.03 -19.43
CA SER A 283 2.92 9.45 -20.78
C SER A 283 4.24 9.92 -21.42
N ARG A 284 4.92 9.06 -22.17
CA ARG A 284 6.27 9.31 -22.71
C ARG A 284 6.31 10.62 -23.51
N GLY A 285 6.93 11.67 -22.95
CA GLY A 285 7.11 12.98 -23.58
C GLY A 285 8.12 13.86 -22.83
N ARG A 286 8.95 14.59 -23.57
CA ARG A 286 10.12 15.39 -23.14
C ARG A 286 9.84 16.29 -21.92
N PRO A 287 10.79 16.49 -20.98
CA PRO A 287 10.56 17.31 -19.79
C PRO A 287 10.32 18.79 -20.14
N PRO A 288 9.33 19.47 -19.53
CA PRO A 288 9.29 20.93 -19.53
C PRO A 288 10.39 21.46 -18.61
N ARG A 289 11.10 22.49 -19.06
CA ARG A 289 11.98 23.31 -18.24
C ARG A 289 11.11 24.27 -17.42
N HIS A 290 11.30 24.26 -16.10
CA HIS A 290 10.69 25.12 -15.08
C HIS A 290 9.20 24.90 -14.74
N ILE A 291 8.90 24.70 -13.46
CA ILE A 291 7.57 24.92 -12.87
C ILE A 291 7.76 25.73 -11.58
N GLY A 292 7.12 26.91 -11.54
CA GLY A 292 7.25 27.94 -10.52
C GLY A 292 6.36 27.73 -9.29
N ARG A 293 6.66 28.53 -8.27
CA ARG A 293 5.95 28.63 -6.99
C ARG A 293 4.55 29.24 -7.15
N GLY A 294 3.57 28.68 -6.44
CA GLY A 294 2.40 29.43 -5.94
C GLY A 294 1.04 28.87 -6.31
N LEU A 295 0.30 28.41 -5.29
CA LEU A 295 -1.17 28.52 -5.16
C LEU A 295 -1.54 28.15 -3.72
N GLY A 296 -1.90 29.15 -2.90
CA GLY A 296 -2.40 28.97 -1.53
C GLY A 296 -3.93 28.91 -1.52
N LEU A 297 -4.50 28.12 -0.61
CA LEU A 297 -5.94 28.02 -0.38
C LEU A 297 -6.21 28.30 1.10
N ALA A 298 -6.88 29.43 1.38
CA ALA A 298 -7.29 29.86 2.71
C ALA A 298 -8.79 29.59 2.91
N GLY A 299 -9.17 29.08 4.09
CA GLY A 299 -10.56 28.98 4.53
C GLY A 299 -10.83 27.76 5.42
N PHE A 300 -10.60 27.90 6.73
CA PHE A 300 -10.92 26.88 7.74
C PHE A 300 -11.69 27.54 8.90
N GLN A 301 -12.87 27.01 9.25
CA GLN A 301 -13.53 27.23 10.53
C GLN A 301 -13.88 25.86 11.12
N PRO A 302 -13.47 25.54 12.37
CA PRO A 302 -13.73 24.24 12.98
C PRO A 302 -15.14 24.16 13.58
N LEU A 303 -15.79 23.00 13.43
CA LEU A 303 -17.01 22.63 14.14
C LEU A 303 -16.81 21.28 14.84
N ALA A 304 -16.62 21.32 16.16
CA ALA A 304 -16.99 20.25 17.06
C ALA A 304 -17.50 20.90 18.35
N ARG A 305 -18.80 20.76 18.64
CA ARG A 305 -19.33 20.98 19.99
C ARG A 305 -19.21 19.65 20.72
N GLU A 306 -18.34 19.61 21.71
CA GLU A 306 -18.31 18.57 22.74
C GLU A 306 -19.67 18.55 23.46
N ARG A 307 -20.25 17.36 23.65
CA ARG A 307 -21.23 17.11 24.70
C ARG A 307 -20.53 16.24 25.73
N GLU A 308 -20.33 16.82 26.90
CA GLU A 308 -19.85 16.16 28.11
C GLU A 308 -20.82 15.04 28.51
N PHE A 309 -20.27 13.91 28.94
CA PHE A 309 -20.96 12.98 29.83
C PHE A 309 -20.32 13.17 31.21
N GLU A 310 -21.12 13.64 32.16
CA GLU A 310 -20.75 13.79 33.57
C GLU A 310 -20.63 12.42 34.26
N GLY A 311 -19.63 12.33 35.14
CA GLY A 311 -19.33 11.21 36.03
C GLY A 311 -18.00 11.43 36.74
#